data_AF-T1A5I2-F1
#
_entry.id   AF-T1A5I2-F1
#
_cell.length_a   1.000
_cell.length_b   1.000
_cell.length_c   1.000
_cell.angle_alpha   90.00
_cell.angle_beta   90.00
_cell.angle_gamma   90.00
#
_symmetry.space_group_name_H-M   'P 1'
#
loop_
_entity.id
_entity.type
_entity.pdbx_description
1 polymer ?
#
loop_
_entity_poly.entity_id
_entity_poly.type
_entity_poly.pdbx_seq_one_letter_code
_entity_poly.pdbx_strand_id
1 'polypeptide(L)'
;PSDAVAALFPFADETIVEPGGVLVGLSLADASPVFLDRWAHASHSWGLFGTTGAGKSFAAALCALRSRWLRPELDVVLLDPLGEYGAFVRSLGGTVVRLADGGADRLNPLDPATVGGDRREKSARVVAMLRALFPSLSDSEGAALDAAVTGLYDRGPEVPVLGDLGPGSGAERRHR
;
A
#
# COMPACT_ATOMS: atom_id res chain seq x y z
N PRO A 1 6.66 15.89 45.47
CA PRO A 1 7.06 14.51 45.79
C PRO A 1 8.52 14.29 45.36
N SER A 2 9.40 13.98 46.32
CA SER A 2 10.86 14.08 46.21
C SER A 2 11.49 12.95 45.38
N ASP A 3 12.48 13.29 44.56
CA ASP A 3 13.36 12.38 43.78
C ASP A 3 13.94 11.22 44.61
N ALA A 4 13.99 11.35 45.94
CA ALA A 4 14.43 10.31 46.87
C ALA A 4 13.56 9.03 46.84
N VAL A 5 12.28 9.13 46.45
CA VAL A 5 11.41 7.93 46.30
C VAL A 5 11.74 7.17 45.00
N ALA A 6 12.17 7.88 43.95
CA ALA A 6 12.58 7.25 42.68
C ALA A 6 13.86 6.42 42.83
N ALA A 7 14.77 6.83 43.73
CA ALA A 7 16.02 6.10 44.01
C ALA A 7 15.84 4.75 44.75
N LEU A 8 14.64 4.47 45.30
CA LEU A 8 14.35 3.22 46.03
C LEU A 8 13.82 2.09 45.13
N PHE A 9 13.63 2.34 43.83
CA PHE A 9 13.28 1.32 42.84
C PHE A 9 14.42 1.15 41.83
N PRO A 10 15.42 0.30 42.12
CA PRO A 10 16.58 0.11 41.24
C PRO A 10 16.28 -0.76 40.00
N PHE A 11 15.00 -1.02 39.69
CA PHE A 11 14.54 -1.90 38.62
C PHE A 11 13.38 -1.30 37.80
N ALA A 12 13.40 0.01 37.57
CA ALA A 12 12.64 0.55 36.46
C ALA A 12 13.40 0.18 35.17
N ASP A 13 13.30 -1.08 34.76
CA ASP A 13 13.59 -1.43 33.37
C ASP A 13 12.60 -0.60 32.55
N GLU A 14 13.11 0.24 31.65
CA GLU A 14 12.27 1.10 30.82
C GLU A 14 11.56 0.20 29.80
N THR A 15 10.47 -0.42 30.25
CA THR A 15 9.57 -1.17 29.37
C THR A 15 9.09 -0.20 28.29
N ILE A 16 9.40 -0.48 27.03
CA ILE A 16 8.99 0.36 25.91
C ILE A 16 7.48 0.18 25.71
N VAL A 17 6.71 1.08 26.32
CA VAL A 17 5.25 1.06 26.28
C VAL A 17 4.75 2.40 25.78
N GLU A 18 4.40 2.44 24.49
CA GLU A 18 3.78 3.60 23.88
C GLU A 18 2.25 3.54 24.06
N PRO A 19 1.62 4.57 24.66
CA PRO A 19 0.17 4.62 24.81
C PRO A 19 -0.54 4.48 23.45
N GLY A 20 -1.55 3.62 23.37
CA GLY A 20 -2.25 3.36 22.10
C GLY A 20 -1.49 2.47 21.11
N GLY A 21 -0.32 1.97 21.51
CA GLY A 21 0.51 1.07 20.74
C GLY A 21 -0.01 -0.36 20.69
N VAL A 22 0.39 -1.09 19.65
CA VAL A 22 0.15 -2.53 19.53
C VAL A 22 1.30 -3.29 20.19
N LEU A 23 0.99 -4.44 20.81
CA LEU A 23 2.02 -5.36 21.27
C LEU A 23 2.84 -5.81 20.04
N VAL A 24 4.16 -5.57 20.06
CA VAL A 24 5.06 -6.02 18.99
C VAL A 24 5.89 -7.24 19.39
N GLY A 25 6.14 -7.41 20.69
CA GLY A 25 6.94 -8.52 21.20
C GLY A 25 7.20 -8.40 22.69
N LEU A 26 8.17 -9.17 23.16
CA LEU A 26 8.67 -9.12 24.53
C LEU A 26 10.14 -8.72 24.52
N SER A 27 10.55 -7.97 25.53
CA SER A 27 11.95 -7.70 25.84
C SER A 27 12.68 -9.00 26.12
N LEU A 28 13.89 -9.15 25.58
CA LEU A 28 14.71 -10.33 25.85
C LEU A 28 15.43 -10.26 27.20
N ALA A 29 15.51 -9.08 27.82
CA ALA A 29 16.20 -8.89 29.09
C ALA A 29 15.36 -9.43 30.26
N ASP A 30 14.06 -9.15 30.24
CA ASP A 30 13.17 -9.33 31.39
C ASP A 30 11.78 -9.89 31.00
N ALA A 31 11.57 -10.23 29.73
CA ALA A 31 10.29 -10.68 29.18
C ALA A 31 9.13 -9.69 29.33
N SER A 32 9.43 -8.41 29.59
CA SER A 32 8.41 -7.36 29.63
C SER A 32 7.80 -7.12 28.24
N PRO A 33 6.52 -6.72 28.16
CA PRO A 33 5.88 -6.47 26.88
C PRO A 33 6.34 -5.16 26.25
N VAL A 34 6.52 -5.18 24.93
CA VAL A 34 6.86 -4.00 24.13
C VAL A 34 5.64 -3.58 23.31
N PHE A 35 5.17 -2.34 23.52
CA PHE A 35 4.07 -1.74 22.80
C PHE A 35 4.56 -0.53 21.99
N LEU A 36 4.22 -0.49 20.70
CA LEU A 36 4.61 0.60 19.80
C LEU A 36 3.40 1.19 19.06
N ASP A 37 3.27 2.51 19.09
CA ASP A 37 2.31 3.33 18.36
C ASP A 37 3.03 4.05 17.21
N ARG A 38 2.94 3.50 15.99
CA ARG A 38 3.54 4.12 14.79
C ARG A 38 3.05 5.56 14.53
N TRP A 39 1.86 5.91 15.00
CA TRP A 39 1.27 7.22 14.79
C TRP A 39 1.80 8.27 15.77
N ALA A 40 2.46 7.86 16.84
CA ALA A 40 3.16 8.75 17.76
C ALA A 40 4.51 9.26 17.20
N HIS A 41 5.03 8.66 16.12
CA HIS A 41 6.29 9.05 15.50
C HIS A 41 6.11 10.01 14.33
N ALA A 42 7.16 10.78 14.04
CA ALA A 42 7.20 11.72 12.91
C ALA A 42 6.97 11.06 11.54
N SER A 43 7.34 9.78 11.41
CA SER A 43 7.01 8.94 10.26
C SER A 43 6.18 7.76 10.72
N HIS A 44 5.02 7.55 10.10
CA HIS A 44 4.14 6.43 10.41
C HIS A 44 4.56 5.12 9.72
N SER A 45 5.64 5.13 8.95
CA SER A 45 6.14 4.00 8.18
C SER A 45 7.04 3.10 9.03
N TRP A 46 6.85 1.78 8.91
CA TRP A 46 7.71 0.77 9.54
C TRP A 46 8.41 -0.08 8.49
N GLY A 47 9.68 -0.43 8.76
CA GLY A 47 10.42 -1.45 8.02
C GLY A 47 10.54 -2.72 8.86
N LEU A 48 10.17 -3.86 8.27
CA LEU A 48 10.31 -5.17 8.92
C LEU A 48 11.32 -6.02 8.14
N PHE A 49 12.44 -6.32 8.77
CA PHE A 49 13.58 -7.01 8.15
C PHE A 49 13.86 -8.35 8.83
N GLY A 50 14.40 -9.29 8.07
CA GLY A 50 14.72 -10.63 8.54
C GLY A 50 14.92 -11.62 7.41
N THR A 51 15.59 -12.73 7.68
CA THR A 51 15.80 -13.82 6.72
C THR A 51 14.48 -14.53 6.39
N THR A 52 14.49 -15.33 5.32
CA THR A 52 13.35 -16.21 5.00
C THR A 52 13.07 -17.15 6.17
N GLY A 53 11.80 -17.29 6.55
CA GLY A 53 11.40 -18.09 7.72
C GLY A 53 11.50 -17.39 9.08
N ALA A 54 12.07 -16.18 9.17
CA ALA A 54 12.18 -15.43 10.43
C ALA A 54 10.86 -14.89 11.00
N GLY A 55 9.71 -15.23 10.39
CA GLY A 55 8.40 -14.79 10.87
C GLY A 55 7.95 -13.39 10.41
N LYS A 56 8.59 -12.80 9.39
CA LYS A 56 8.21 -11.47 8.86
C LYS A 56 6.73 -11.38 8.49
N SER A 57 6.22 -12.33 7.70
CA SER A 57 4.82 -12.30 7.26
C SER A 57 3.85 -12.41 8.43
N PHE A 58 4.17 -13.27 9.41
CA PHE A 58 3.38 -13.42 10.63
C PHE A 58 3.35 -12.13 11.46
N ALA A 59 4.51 -11.52 11.70
CA ALA A 59 4.60 -10.27 12.44
C ALA A 59 3.86 -9.12 11.73
N ALA A 60 3.96 -9.02 10.40
CA ALA A 60 3.22 -8.02 9.61
C ALA A 60 1.70 -8.19 9.73
N ALA A 61 1.17 -9.41 9.52
CA ALA A 61 -0.27 -9.69 9.68
C ALA A 61 -0.76 -9.44 11.10
N LEU A 62 0.02 -9.84 12.11
CA LEU A 62 -0.35 -9.68 13.51
C LEU A 62 -0.39 -8.20 13.92
N CYS A 63 0.60 -7.41 13.50
CA CYS A 63 0.60 -5.96 13.71
C CYS A 63 -0.57 -5.28 13.00
N ALA A 64 -0.88 -5.68 11.76
CA ALA A 64 -2.03 -5.15 11.03
C ALA A 64 -3.37 -5.48 11.72
N LEU A 65 -3.55 -6.72 12.17
CA LEU A 65 -4.73 -7.16 12.92
C LEU A 65 -4.89 -6.38 14.22
N ARG A 66 -3.83 -6.27 15.03
CA ARG A 66 -3.85 -5.53 16.31
C ARG A 66 -4.13 -4.04 16.09
N SER A 67 -3.55 -3.47 15.03
CA SER A 67 -3.78 -2.08 14.65
C SER A 67 -5.24 -1.83 14.29
N ARG A 68 -5.82 -2.71 13.46
CA ARG A 68 -7.23 -2.66 13.07
C ARG A 68 -8.19 -2.87 14.24
N TRP A 69 -7.79 -3.69 15.21
CA TRP A 69 -8.55 -3.92 16.44
C TRP A 69 -8.59 -2.68 17.34
N LEU A 70 -7.44 -2.02 17.53
CA LEU A 70 -7.36 -0.77 18.30
C LEU A 70 -8.00 0.42 17.58
N ARG A 71 -7.98 0.42 16.24
CA ARG A 71 -8.50 1.50 15.39
C ARG A 71 -9.47 0.94 14.35
N PRO A 72 -10.76 0.77 14.70
CA PRO A 72 -11.79 0.19 13.83
C PRO A 72 -12.06 0.96 12.52
N GLU A 73 -11.53 2.17 12.38
CA GLU A 73 -11.59 3.02 11.20
C GLU A 73 -10.41 2.80 10.23
N LEU A 74 -9.38 2.04 10.64
CA LEU A 74 -8.19 1.82 9.82
C LEU A 74 -8.50 0.94 8.61
N ASP A 75 -8.22 1.40 7.40
CA ASP A 75 -8.22 0.52 6.23
C ASP A 75 -6.87 -0.17 6.06
N VAL A 76 -6.89 -1.50 5.93
CA VAL A 76 -5.68 -2.32 5.76
C VAL A 76 -5.69 -2.91 4.35
N VAL A 77 -4.71 -2.50 3.54
CA VAL A 77 -4.47 -3.04 2.21
C VAL A 77 -3.18 -3.85 2.22
N LEU A 78 -3.27 -5.12 1.80
CA LEU A 78 -2.12 -6.02 1.70
C LEU A 78 -1.77 -6.27 0.24
N LEU A 79 -0.56 -5.90 -0.16
CA LEU A 79 0.01 -6.24 -1.46
C LEU A 79 0.77 -7.55 -1.32
N ASP A 80 0.19 -8.63 -1.85
CA ASP A 80 0.64 -9.99 -1.60
C ASP A 80 1.01 -10.71 -2.90
N PRO A 81 2.25 -10.57 -3.39
CA PRO A 81 2.70 -11.24 -4.61
C PRO A 81 2.82 -12.76 -4.45
N LEU A 82 2.92 -13.28 -3.22
CA LEU A 82 3.08 -14.71 -2.94
C LEU A 82 1.74 -15.41 -2.65
N GLY A 83 0.68 -14.66 -2.37
CA GLY A 83 -0.67 -15.18 -2.11
C GLY A 83 -0.83 -15.82 -0.73
N GLU A 84 0.05 -15.52 0.23
CA GLU A 84 0.04 -16.11 1.58
C GLU A 84 -1.09 -15.56 2.47
N TYR A 85 -1.51 -14.31 2.27
CA TYR A 85 -2.47 -13.63 3.13
C TYR A 85 -3.93 -13.85 2.73
N GLY A 86 -4.20 -14.45 1.58
CA GLY A 86 -5.58 -14.58 1.06
C GLY A 86 -6.54 -15.30 2.01
N ALA A 87 -6.09 -16.36 2.70
CA ALA A 87 -6.92 -17.04 3.70
C ALA A 87 -7.14 -16.19 4.95
N PHE A 88 -6.10 -15.48 5.40
CA PHE A 88 -6.15 -14.57 6.54
C PHE A 88 -7.09 -13.39 6.31
N VAL A 89 -7.05 -12.77 5.12
CA VAL A 89 -7.94 -11.66 4.79
C VAL A 89 -9.40 -12.12 4.78
N ARG A 90 -9.69 -13.29 4.18
CA ARG A 90 -11.06 -13.85 4.15
C ARG A 90 -11.58 -14.22 5.53
N SER A 91 -10.74 -14.76 6.43
CA SER A 91 -11.18 -15.12 7.78
C SER A 91 -11.56 -13.89 8.63
N LEU A 92 -11.07 -12.71 8.26
CA LEU A 92 -11.44 -11.42 8.85
C LEU A 92 -12.63 -10.75 8.16
N GLY A 93 -13.27 -11.41 7.18
CA GLY A 93 -14.36 -10.84 6.39
C GLY A 93 -13.91 -9.79 5.36
N GLY A 94 -12.61 -9.73 5.07
CA GLY A 94 -12.05 -8.81 4.08
C GLY A 94 -12.19 -9.32 2.63
N THR A 95 -11.95 -8.42 1.68
CA THR A 95 -11.99 -8.71 0.24
C THR A 95 -10.62 -9.10 -0.27
N VAL A 96 -10.54 -10.20 -1.03
CA VAL A 96 -9.34 -10.60 -1.76
C VAL A 96 -9.55 -10.34 -3.25
N VAL A 97 -8.80 -9.39 -3.80
CA VAL A 97 -8.75 -9.08 -5.24
C VAL A 97 -7.59 -9.84 -5.85
N ARG A 98 -7.85 -10.80 -6.74
CA ARG A 98 -6.82 -11.65 -7.34
C ARG A 98 -6.53 -11.23 -8.79
N LEU A 99 -5.46 -10.46 -8.96
CA LEU A 99 -4.97 -10.04 -10.26
C LEU A 99 -4.18 -11.18 -10.92
N ALA A 100 -4.81 -11.91 -11.83
CA ALA A 100 -4.20 -13.01 -12.58
C ALA A 100 -4.67 -12.98 -14.03
N ASP A 101 -3.87 -13.55 -14.92
CA ASP A 101 -4.27 -13.70 -16.32
C ASP A 101 -5.55 -14.57 -16.42
N GLY A 102 -6.49 -14.15 -17.28
CA GLY A 102 -7.83 -14.74 -17.37
C GLY A 102 -8.70 -14.60 -16.12
N GLY A 103 -8.24 -13.88 -15.08
CA GLY A 103 -8.99 -13.63 -13.85
C GLY A 103 -10.22 -12.73 -14.06
N ALA A 104 -11.18 -12.86 -13.15
CA ALA A 104 -12.36 -11.98 -13.11
C ALA A 104 -11.99 -10.57 -12.62
N ASP A 105 -11.05 -10.48 -11.67
CA ASP A 105 -10.62 -9.21 -11.10
C ASP A 105 -9.61 -8.50 -12.02
N ARG A 106 -9.84 -7.21 -12.27
CA ARG A 106 -8.98 -6.37 -13.10
C ARG A 106 -8.85 -4.98 -12.48
N LEU A 107 -7.64 -4.43 -12.54
CA LEU A 107 -7.40 -3.02 -12.26
C LEU A 107 -7.07 -2.31 -13.55
N ASN A 108 -7.77 -1.21 -13.82
CA ASN A 108 -7.48 -0.35 -14.95
C ASN A 108 -6.65 0.87 -14.48
N PRO A 109 -5.33 0.91 -14.71
CA PRO A 109 -4.53 2.05 -14.31
C PRO A 109 -4.88 3.33 -15.10
N LEU A 110 -5.52 3.19 -16.27
CA LEU A 110 -5.96 4.30 -17.12
C LEU A 110 -7.27 4.93 -16.65
N ASP A 111 -7.97 4.33 -15.69
CA ASP A 111 -9.23 4.86 -15.17
C ASP A 111 -9.07 6.34 -14.75
N PRO A 112 -9.90 7.26 -15.29
CA PRO A 112 -9.77 8.70 -15.04
C PRO A 112 -10.21 9.08 -13.64
N ALA A 113 -10.79 8.16 -12.86
CA ALA A 113 -11.04 8.37 -11.44
C ALA A 113 -9.74 8.78 -10.74
N THR A 114 -9.72 9.98 -10.17
CA THR A 114 -8.59 10.49 -9.41
C THR A 114 -8.88 10.36 -7.92
N VAL A 115 -7.98 9.70 -7.19
CA VAL A 115 -7.91 9.84 -5.73
C VAL A 115 -7.07 11.09 -5.46
N GLY A 116 -7.68 12.27 -5.65
CA GLY A 116 -7.01 13.57 -5.61
C GLY A 116 -6.20 13.93 -6.87
N GLY A 117 -6.09 15.22 -7.16
CA GLY A 117 -5.46 15.77 -8.37
C GLY A 117 -6.40 15.85 -9.58
N ASP A 118 -5.96 16.50 -10.66
CA ASP A 118 -6.70 16.63 -11.91
C ASP A 118 -6.34 15.54 -12.96
N ARG A 119 -7.02 15.57 -14.11
CA ARG A 119 -6.75 14.63 -15.22
C ARG A 119 -5.34 14.75 -15.79
N ARG A 120 -4.69 15.91 -15.70
CA ARG A 120 -3.32 16.11 -16.18
C ARG A 120 -2.32 15.45 -15.26
N GLU A 121 -2.50 15.58 -13.95
CA GLU A 121 -1.70 14.83 -12.98
C GLU A 121 -1.87 13.32 -13.16
N LYS A 122 -3.10 12.85 -13.37
CA LYS A 122 -3.37 11.44 -13.68
C LYS A 122 -2.64 10.99 -14.95
N SER A 123 -2.70 11.78 -16.02
CA SER A 123 -1.96 11.53 -17.26
C SER A 123 -0.47 11.37 -17.01
N ALA A 124 0.14 12.29 -16.26
CA ALA A 124 1.57 12.23 -15.93
C ALA A 124 1.94 10.98 -15.11
N ARG A 125 1.11 10.58 -14.14
CA ARG A 125 1.31 9.35 -13.35
C ARG A 125 1.24 8.10 -14.23
N VAL A 126 0.30 8.06 -15.17
CA VAL A 126 0.18 6.95 -16.14
C VAL A 126 1.39 6.90 -17.07
N VAL A 127 1.85 8.03 -17.59
CA VAL A 127 3.07 8.10 -18.41
C VAL A 127 4.27 7.54 -17.64
N ALA A 128 4.47 7.99 -16.40
CA ALA A 128 5.57 7.52 -15.56
C ALA A 128 5.50 6.01 -15.30
N MET A 129 4.30 5.50 -15.01
CA MET A 129 4.06 4.06 -14.83
C MET A 129 4.39 3.27 -16.10
N LEU A 130 3.91 3.70 -17.27
CA LEU A 130 4.15 3.00 -18.53
C LEU A 130 5.64 3.03 -18.92
N ARG A 131 6.34 4.14 -18.71
CA ARG A 131 7.80 4.22 -18.91
C ARG A 131 8.57 3.28 -17.97
N ALA A 132 8.12 3.12 -16.73
CA ALA A 132 8.72 2.17 -15.80
C ALA A 132 8.48 0.70 -16.21
N LEU A 133 7.33 0.40 -16.82
CA LEU A 133 6.99 -0.93 -17.33
C LEU A 133 7.72 -1.28 -18.63
N PHE A 134 8.03 -0.28 -19.46
CA PHE A 134 8.71 -0.43 -20.74
C PHE A 134 10.05 0.33 -20.77
N PRO A 135 11.07 -0.14 -20.02
CA PRO A 135 12.34 0.59 -19.90
C PRO A 135 13.17 0.62 -21.19
N SER A 136 12.83 -0.18 -22.19
CA SER A 136 13.54 -0.30 -23.46
C SER A 136 13.02 0.58 -24.59
N LEU A 137 12.09 1.50 -24.30
CA LEU A 137 11.59 2.44 -25.31
C LEU A 137 12.70 3.42 -25.71
N SER A 138 12.84 3.64 -27.01
CA SER A 138 13.66 4.72 -27.56
C SER A 138 13.06 6.10 -27.23
N ASP A 139 13.86 7.16 -27.40
CA ASP A 139 13.39 8.54 -27.15
C ASP A 139 12.16 8.90 -27.99
N SER A 140 12.10 8.46 -29.24
CA SER A 140 10.96 8.71 -30.13
C SER A 140 9.72 7.93 -29.71
N GLU A 141 9.87 6.67 -29.29
CA GLU A 141 8.76 5.86 -28.79
C GLU A 141 8.24 6.38 -27.44
N GLY A 142 9.14 6.81 -26.55
CA GLY A 142 8.78 7.46 -25.30
C GLY A 142 8.01 8.76 -25.54
N ALA A 143 8.48 9.61 -26.46
CA ALA A 143 7.76 10.83 -26.84
C ALA A 143 6.37 10.53 -27.45
N ALA A 144 6.26 9.49 -28.27
CA ALA A 144 4.99 9.06 -28.85
C ALA A 144 4.02 8.55 -27.77
N LEU A 145 4.52 7.79 -26.79
CA LEU A 145 3.74 7.31 -25.65
C LEU A 145 3.20 8.49 -24.81
N ASP A 146 4.07 9.45 -24.49
CA ASP A 146 3.69 10.64 -23.72
C ASP A 146 2.58 11.43 -24.42
N ALA A 147 2.71 11.63 -25.74
CA ALA A 147 1.72 12.31 -26.56
C ALA A 147 0.40 11.52 -26.64
N ALA A 148 0.46 10.19 -26.78
CA ALA A 148 -0.72 9.34 -26.85
C ALA A 148 -1.53 9.35 -25.55
N VAL A 149 -0.86 9.27 -24.39
CA VAL A 149 -1.51 9.33 -23.08
C VAL A 149 -2.10 10.72 -22.83
N THR A 150 -1.34 11.79 -23.12
CA THR A 150 -1.85 13.16 -22.96
C THR A 150 -3.09 13.39 -23.83
N GLY A 151 -3.03 13.01 -25.11
CA GLY A 151 -4.16 13.12 -26.03
C GLY A 151 -5.37 12.26 -25.60
N LEU A 152 -5.15 11.11 -24.96
CA LEU A 152 -6.23 10.30 -24.40
C LEU A 152 -6.98 11.04 -23.29
N TYR A 153 -6.26 11.64 -22.34
CA TYR A 153 -6.88 12.36 -21.22
C TYR A 153 -7.53 13.69 -21.65
N ASP A 154 -6.99 14.35 -22.69
CA ASP A 154 -7.60 15.55 -23.28
C ASP A 154 -8.94 15.24 -23.95
N ARG A 155 -9.09 14.06 -24.58
CA ARG A 155 -10.40 13.59 -25.12
C ARG A 155 -11.42 13.31 -24.03
N GLY A 156 -10.99 13.09 -22.80
CA GLY A 156 -11.85 12.87 -21.64
C GLY A 156 -12.77 11.64 -21.70
N PRO A 157 -12.28 10.44 -22.07
CA PRO A 157 -13.09 9.23 -22.08
C PRO A 157 -13.60 8.88 -20.68
N GLU A 158 -14.74 8.21 -20.61
CA GLU A 158 -15.37 7.81 -19.35
C GLU A 158 -14.57 6.68 -18.66
N VAL A 159 -14.19 5.64 -19.40
CA VAL A 159 -13.30 4.55 -18.93
C VAL A 159 -12.37 4.12 -20.07
N PRO A 160 -11.16 4.69 -20.17
CA PRO A 160 -10.22 4.36 -21.23
C PRO A 160 -9.51 3.03 -20.99
N VAL A 161 -9.14 2.37 -22.08
CA VAL A 161 -8.32 1.16 -22.09
C VAL A 161 -7.07 1.36 -22.94
N LEU A 162 -6.11 0.41 -22.86
CA LEU A 162 -4.86 0.52 -23.63
C LEU A 162 -5.09 0.66 -25.14
N GLY A 163 -6.15 0.04 -25.67
CA GLY A 163 -6.53 0.18 -27.08
C GLY A 163 -6.89 1.61 -27.49
N ASP A 164 -7.22 2.48 -26.54
CA ASP A 164 -7.59 3.87 -26.81
C ASP A 164 -6.36 4.78 -27.00
N LEU A 165 -5.14 4.30 -26.74
CA LEU A 165 -3.90 5.02 -27.01
C LEU A 165 -3.57 5.11 -28.51
N GLY A 166 -4.16 4.26 -29.34
CA GLY A 166 -3.92 4.24 -30.79
C GLY A 166 -4.51 5.45 -31.53
N PRO A 167 -3.96 5.82 -32.69
CA PRO A 167 -4.52 6.88 -33.53
C PRO A 167 -5.91 6.48 -34.05
N GLY A 168 -6.94 7.29 -33.76
CA GLY A 168 -8.31 7.11 -34.29
C GLY A 168 -9.34 6.47 -33.34
N SER A 169 -8.99 6.17 -32.09
CA SER A 169 -9.84 5.45 -31.12
C SER A 169 -11.12 6.15 -30.65
N GLY A 170 -11.40 7.38 -31.11
CA GLY A 170 -12.55 8.18 -30.65
C GLY A 170 -13.90 7.92 -31.34
N ALA A 171 -13.96 7.11 -32.40
CA ALA A 171 -15.14 7.10 -33.30
C ALA A 171 -16.06 5.87 -33.25
N GLU A 172 -15.66 4.72 -32.71
CA GLU A 172 -16.38 3.45 -32.99
C GLU A 172 -17.05 2.75 -31.79
N ARG A 173 -17.04 3.33 -30.58
CA ARG A 173 -17.70 2.70 -29.42
C ARG A 173 -18.96 3.44 -28.96
N ARG A 174 -19.87 3.73 -29.90
CA ARG A 174 -21.30 3.91 -29.58
C ARG A 174 -22.01 2.65 -30.08
N HIS A 175 -22.56 1.87 -29.15
CA HIS A 175 -23.21 0.56 -29.34
C HIS A 175 -22.27 -0.64 -29.39
N ARG A 176 -22.02 -1.23 -28.22
CA ARG A 176 -22.23 -2.66 -27.95
C ARG A 176 -22.24 -2.92 -26.45
#